data_AF-A0A7W2H683-F1
#
_entry.id   AF-A0A7W2H683-F1
#
_cell.length_a   1.000
_cell.length_b   1.000
_cell.length_c   1.000
_cell.angle_alpha   90.00
_cell.angle_beta   90.00
_cell.angle_gamma   90.00
#
_symmetry.space_group_name_H-M   'P 1'
#
loop_
_entity.id
_entity.type
_entity.pdbx_description
1 polymer ?
#
loop_
_entity_poly.entity_id
_entity_poly.type
_entity_poly.pdbx_seq_one_letter_code
_entity_poly.pdbx_strand_id
1 'polypeptide(L)'
;TGEADAYIVFDLLSGTNPANLEKAMPGRTVALVSSSKVPTGAMVRDTSAEYPEWSALQDSIDSATIAEKNVYYDAGNLSDNLFRSHMPANIIVLGSAYQSGVVPISATAIERAIELNGVAVEMNTQAFRIGRQIVIEPGFIESLGIEETGQTRRQTKVSQAIGSLIQEVPEPSEELERLLKIRASELVEYQNEKYAKKYLAKVGEVRKAELAVSKDSRLSEAYARYLYKLMAYKDEYEVARLHRSKDFHQAIRDQFGDKSKITYKLHPPAMRRLGLDQKIGLGRSGDFAFAVLRRMKFLRGTPLDVFGNTAHRKIERGLVDEYQELIDRVLIDLSPATYGRAVELAELPDVIRGYEGVKEANVEKFRQLAKEILG
;
A
#
# COMPACT_ATOMS: atom_id res chain seq x y z
N THR A 1 11.65 22.54 26.83
CA THR A 1 10.62 23.36 27.51
C THR A 1 9.57 23.70 26.49
N GLY A 2 8.36 23.15 26.64
CA GLY A 2 7.25 23.42 25.73
C GLY A 2 6.48 24.66 26.16
N GLU A 3 5.97 25.42 25.21
CA GLU A 3 5.18 26.64 25.46
C GLU A 3 3.96 26.75 24.54
N ALA A 4 3.72 25.75 23.68
CA ALA A 4 2.63 25.79 22.72
C ALA A 4 1.27 25.65 23.44
N ASP A 5 0.31 26.50 23.08
CA ASP A 5 -1.08 26.38 23.56
C ASP A 5 -1.89 25.38 22.73
N ALA A 6 -1.51 25.19 21.45
CA ALA A 6 -2.17 24.31 20.50
C ALA A 6 -1.18 23.33 19.88
N TYR A 7 -1.59 22.06 19.74
CA TYR A 7 -0.83 21.07 18.99
C TYR A 7 -1.68 20.45 17.88
N ILE A 8 -1.52 20.98 16.67
CA ILE A 8 -2.32 20.58 15.51
C ILE A 8 -1.54 19.53 14.72
N VAL A 9 -2.00 18.28 14.78
CA VAL A 9 -1.29 17.11 14.25
C VAL A 9 -2.04 16.57 13.04
N PHE A 10 -1.48 16.78 11.85
CA PHE A 10 -2.02 16.25 10.60
C PHE A 10 -1.55 14.83 10.27
N ASP A 11 -0.39 14.45 10.81
CA ASP A 11 0.24 13.14 10.67
C ASP A 11 0.66 12.64 12.05
N LEU A 12 0.09 11.52 12.49
CA LEU A 12 0.23 11.00 13.85
C LEU A 12 1.68 10.63 14.20
N LEU A 13 2.44 10.07 13.25
CA LEU A 13 3.83 9.68 13.49
C LEU A 13 4.75 10.89 13.61
N SER A 14 4.53 11.92 12.80
CA SER A 14 5.21 13.21 12.98
C SER A 14 4.81 13.86 14.31
N GLY A 15 3.54 13.74 14.71
CA GLY A 15 3.02 14.27 15.98
C GLY A 15 3.60 13.59 17.23
N THR A 16 4.04 12.35 17.11
CA THR A 16 4.64 11.59 18.22
C THR A 16 6.16 11.64 18.23
N ASN A 17 6.78 12.36 17.29
CA ASN A 17 8.21 12.58 17.29
C ASN A 17 8.62 13.40 18.54
N PRO A 18 9.61 12.95 19.33
CA PRO A 18 10.06 13.65 20.53
C PRO A 18 10.40 15.13 20.30
N ALA A 19 10.96 15.49 19.13
CA ALA A 19 11.31 16.87 18.79
C ALA A 19 10.09 17.80 18.62
N ASN A 20 8.92 17.23 18.31
CA ASN A 20 7.68 17.98 18.23
C ASN A 20 6.93 17.95 19.58
N LEU A 21 6.90 16.80 20.26
CA LEU A 21 6.29 16.66 21.59
C LEU A 21 6.93 17.57 22.63
N GLU A 22 8.24 17.83 22.56
CA GLU A 22 8.92 18.76 23.49
C GLU A 22 8.44 20.21 23.39
N LYS A 23 7.66 20.57 22.35
CA LYS A 23 7.04 21.89 22.19
C LYS A 23 5.70 21.99 22.94
N ALA A 24 5.07 20.85 23.25
CA ALA A 24 3.88 20.76 24.07
C ALA A 24 4.21 20.78 25.57
N MET A 25 3.22 21.15 26.37
CA MET A 25 3.30 21.27 27.82
C MET A 25 2.08 20.61 28.47
N PRO A 26 2.29 19.61 29.35
CA PRO A 26 1.21 19.01 30.12
C PRO A 26 0.43 20.06 30.93
N GLY A 27 -0.90 19.93 30.97
CA GLY A 27 -1.76 20.88 31.67
C GLY A 27 -1.99 22.22 30.94
N ARG A 28 -1.37 22.45 29.77
CA ARG A 28 -1.52 23.67 28.97
C ARG A 28 -1.93 23.40 27.52
N THR A 29 -1.21 22.54 26.81
CA THR A 29 -1.39 22.33 25.38
C THR A 29 -2.61 21.46 25.10
N VAL A 30 -3.44 21.86 24.14
CA VAL A 30 -4.54 21.02 23.62
C VAL A 30 -4.16 20.48 22.24
N ALA A 31 -4.34 19.18 22.02
CA ALA A 31 -4.03 18.53 20.76
C ALA A 31 -5.27 18.25 19.90
N LEU A 32 -5.18 18.55 18.61
CA LEU A 32 -6.15 18.16 17.59
C LEU A 32 -5.43 17.25 16.59
N VAL A 33 -5.82 15.98 16.56
CA VAL A 33 -5.01 14.93 15.97
C VAL A 33 -5.78 14.13 14.94
N SER A 34 -5.26 14.14 13.72
CA SER A 34 -5.61 13.17 12.68
C SER A 34 -4.99 11.82 13.03
N SER A 35 -5.82 10.81 13.31
CA SER A 35 -5.39 9.43 13.55
C SER A 35 -5.17 8.63 12.26
N SER A 36 -5.27 9.29 11.10
CA SER A 36 -5.09 8.69 9.79
C SER A 36 -3.75 7.96 9.71
N LYS A 37 -3.75 6.69 9.33
CA LYS A 37 -2.53 5.89 9.18
C LYS A 37 -1.79 6.25 7.90
N VAL A 38 -0.92 7.25 7.97
CA VAL A 38 -0.04 7.64 6.87
C VAL A 38 1.38 7.12 7.15
N PRO A 39 1.94 6.23 6.31
CA PRO A 39 3.32 5.77 6.48
C PRO A 39 4.31 6.94 6.31
N THR A 40 5.29 7.07 7.21
CA THR A 40 6.33 8.11 7.06
C THR A 40 7.26 7.82 5.89
N GLY A 41 7.98 8.83 5.40
CA GLY A 41 9.02 8.65 4.38
C GLY A 41 10.12 7.66 4.80
N ALA A 42 10.38 7.52 6.10
CA ALA A 42 11.27 6.51 6.66
C ALA A 42 10.65 5.11 6.56
N MET A 43 9.37 4.91 6.91
CA MET A 43 8.69 3.62 6.75
C MET A 43 8.46 3.22 5.28
N VAL A 44 8.35 4.21 4.38
CA VAL A 44 8.33 3.96 2.93
C VAL A 44 9.70 3.48 2.43
N ARG A 45 10.80 3.87 3.09
CA ARG A 45 12.17 3.46 2.74
C ARG A 45 12.60 2.17 3.46
N ASP A 46 12.32 2.08 4.75
CA ASP A 46 12.50 0.94 5.62
C ASP A 46 11.16 0.30 5.91
N THR A 47 10.83 -0.65 5.07
CA THR A 47 9.52 -1.28 5.07
C THR A 47 9.41 -2.43 6.09
N SER A 48 10.43 -2.65 6.91
CA SER A 48 10.37 -3.54 8.09
C SER A 48 9.77 -2.83 9.31
N ALA A 49 9.68 -1.50 9.27
CA ALA A 49 9.04 -0.71 10.30
C ALA A 49 7.51 -0.93 10.26
N GLU A 50 6.99 -1.60 11.28
CA GLU A 50 5.55 -1.71 11.52
C GLU A 50 4.99 -0.37 12.01
N TYR A 51 3.72 -0.10 11.69
CA TYR A 51 3.03 1.07 12.23
C TYR A 51 2.76 0.80 13.71
N PRO A 52 3.24 1.65 14.65
CA PRO A 52 3.05 1.44 16.07
C PRO A 52 1.56 1.33 16.44
N GLU A 53 1.27 0.60 17.50
CA GLU A 53 -0.08 0.48 18.04
C GLU A 53 -0.68 1.86 18.36
N TRP A 54 -1.97 2.02 18.05
CA TRP A 54 -2.68 3.29 18.25
C TRP A 54 -2.57 3.80 19.69
N SER A 55 -2.73 2.90 20.66
CA SER A 55 -2.66 3.23 22.09
C SER A 55 -1.33 3.87 22.47
N ALA A 56 -0.21 3.32 22.01
CA ALA A 56 1.12 3.87 22.29
C ALA A 56 1.30 5.29 21.71
N LEU A 57 0.75 5.55 20.53
CA LEU A 57 0.82 6.88 19.89
C LEU A 57 -0.09 7.88 20.60
N GLN A 58 -1.28 7.46 21.00
CA GLN A 58 -2.22 8.27 21.78
C GLN A 58 -1.62 8.64 23.14
N ASP A 59 -1.13 7.65 23.90
CA ASP A 59 -0.51 7.86 25.22
C ASP A 59 0.67 8.84 25.17
N SER A 60 1.46 8.79 24.09
CA SER A 60 2.58 9.70 23.88
C SER A 60 2.13 11.16 23.73
N ILE A 61 0.99 11.41 23.08
CA ILE A 61 0.44 12.76 22.94
C ILE A 61 -0.25 13.19 24.24
N ASP A 62 -1.08 12.32 24.82
CA ASP A 62 -1.85 12.60 26.04
C ASP A 62 -0.93 12.94 27.22
N SER A 63 0.20 12.25 27.35
CA SER A 63 1.21 12.55 28.39
C SER A 63 1.91 13.90 28.25
N ALA A 64 1.90 14.50 27.06
CA ALA A 64 2.53 15.79 26.77
C ALA A 64 1.55 16.97 26.74
N THR A 65 0.24 16.72 26.89
CA THR A 65 -0.84 17.68 26.61
C THR A 65 -1.94 17.61 27.69
N ILE A 66 -3.12 18.19 27.46
CA ILE A 66 -4.31 18.05 28.31
C ILE A 66 -5.19 16.95 27.69
N ALA A 67 -4.99 15.71 28.12
CA ALA A 67 -5.66 14.52 27.56
C ALA A 67 -7.18 14.69 27.42
N GLU A 68 -7.85 15.26 28.43
CA GLU A 68 -9.31 15.41 28.44
C GLU A 68 -9.85 16.44 27.44
N LYS A 69 -8.96 17.29 26.90
CA LYS A 69 -9.31 18.32 25.89
C LYS A 69 -8.87 17.93 24.48
N ASN A 70 -8.08 16.85 24.35
CA ASN A 70 -7.61 16.41 23.06
C ASN A 70 -8.75 15.87 22.21
N VAL A 71 -8.64 16.03 20.89
CA VAL A 71 -9.62 15.52 19.93
C VAL A 71 -8.90 14.65 18.93
N TYR A 72 -9.37 13.40 18.81
CA TYR A 72 -8.81 12.38 17.93
C TYR A 72 -9.88 11.86 16.98
N TYR A 73 -9.55 11.81 15.68
CA TYR A 73 -10.38 11.17 14.67
C TYR A 73 -9.60 10.93 13.38
N ASP A 74 -10.07 10.01 12.53
CA ASP A 74 -9.46 9.72 11.24
C ASP A 74 -9.87 10.79 10.21
N ALA A 75 -9.14 11.92 10.21
CA ALA A 75 -9.41 13.04 9.32
C ALA A 75 -9.26 12.65 7.84
N GLY A 76 -8.39 11.69 7.52
CA GLY A 76 -8.16 11.15 6.19
C GLY A 76 -9.36 10.36 5.70
N ASN A 77 -9.83 9.39 6.48
CA ASN A 77 -11.04 8.62 6.17
C ASN A 77 -12.27 9.55 6.08
N LEU A 78 -12.39 10.53 6.97
CA LEU A 78 -13.47 11.52 6.91
C LEU A 78 -13.41 12.33 5.60
N SER A 79 -12.21 12.77 5.23
CA SER A 79 -11.96 13.55 4.03
C SER A 79 -12.27 12.76 2.75
N ASP A 80 -11.83 11.50 2.70
CA ASP A 80 -12.08 10.60 1.58
C ASP A 80 -13.56 10.27 1.43
N ASN A 81 -14.30 10.07 2.53
CA ASN A 81 -15.73 9.76 2.44
C ASN A 81 -16.59 10.99 2.09
N LEU A 82 -16.29 12.15 2.68
CA LEU A 82 -17.10 13.37 2.50
C LEU A 82 -16.76 14.11 1.21
N PHE A 83 -15.48 14.13 0.82
CA PHE A 83 -14.98 14.93 -0.31
C PHE A 83 -14.38 14.10 -1.44
N ARG A 84 -14.29 12.77 -1.29
CA ARG A 84 -13.62 11.88 -2.26
C ARG A 84 -12.17 12.28 -2.53
N SER A 85 -11.55 12.90 -1.54
CA SER A 85 -10.21 13.47 -1.64
C SER A 85 -9.60 13.52 -0.26
N HIS A 86 -8.34 13.13 -0.14
CA HIS A 86 -7.56 13.27 1.09
C HIS A 86 -7.10 14.72 1.34
N MET A 87 -7.17 15.60 0.32
CA MET A 87 -6.59 16.94 0.38
C MET A 87 -7.15 17.83 1.51
N PRO A 88 -8.47 17.88 1.77
CA PRO A 88 -9.00 18.76 2.80
C PRO A 88 -8.85 18.24 4.24
N ALA A 89 -8.26 17.05 4.48
CA ALA A 89 -8.10 16.48 5.83
C ALA A 89 -7.46 17.48 6.83
N ASN A 90 -6.42 18.21 6.41
CA ASN A 90 -5.76 19.20 7.27
C ASN A 90 -6.67 20.38 7.61
N ILE A 91 -7.56 20.76 6.68
CA ILE A 91 -8.54 21.83 6.91
C ILE A 91 -9.63 21.39 7.89
N ILE A 92 -9.98 20.10 7.91
CA ILE A 92 -10.88 19.53 8.92
C ILE A 92 -10.25 19.65 10.31
N VAL A 93 -8.99 19.26 10.48
CA VAL A 93 -8.26 19.40 11.76
C VAL A 93 -8.13 20.87 12.18
N LEU A 94 -7.91 21.79 11.23
CA LEU A 94 -7.92 23.22 11.51
C LEU A 94 -9.29 23.72 12.00
N GLY A 95 -10.38 23.20 11.44
CA GLY A 95 -11.75 23.49 11.90
C GLY A 95 -11.98 23.10 13.36
N SER A 96 -11.54 21.89 13.72
CA SER A 96 -11.60 21.40 15.10
C SER A 96 -10.74 22.25 16.04
N ALA A 97 -9.55 22.67 15.59
CA ALA A 97 -8.66 23.53 16.37
C ALA A 97 -9.26 24.91 16.62
N TYR A 98 -9.88 25.52 15.61
CA TYR A 98 -10.62 26.77 15.76
C TYR A 98 -11.75 26.61 16.78
N GLN A 99 -12.56 25.56 16.64
CA GLN A 99 -13.72 25.38 17.50
C GLN A 99 -13.35 25.04 18.96
N SER A 100 -12.19 24.42 19.17
CA SER A 100 -11.62 24.17 20.50
C SER A 100 -11.02 25.43 21.15
N GLY A 101 -11.06 26.58 20.46
CA GLY A 101 -10.64 27.88 21.00
C GLY A 101 -9.13 28.12 20.99
N VAL A 102 -8.35 27.26 20.33
CA VAL A 102 -6.87 27.33 20.37
C VAL A 102 -6.25 28.08 19.18
N VAL A 103 -7.06 28.51 18.23
CA VAL A 103 -6.65 29.29 17.06
C VAL A 103 -7.14 30.73 17.22
N PRO A 104 -6.25 31.73 17.45
CA PRO A 104 -6.63 33.10 17.80
C PRO A 104 -6.93 33.98 16.57
N ILE A 105 -7.67 33.46 15.60
CA ILE A 105 -8.14 34.20 14.41
C ILE A 105 -9.60 33.87 14.16
N SER A 106 -10.37 34.82 13.63
CA SER A 106 -11.81 34.61 13.42
C SER A 106 -12.09 33.58 12.32
N ALA A 107 -13.20 32.84 12.44
CA ALA A 107 -13.67 31.94 11.38
C ALA A 107 -13.82 32.69 10.04
N THR A 108 -14.30 33.93 10.07
CA THR A 108 -14.44 34.78 8.86
C THR A 108 -13.09 35.05 8.19
N ALA A 109 -12.02 35.24 8.97
CA ALA A 109 -10.68 35.44 8.42
C ALA A 109 -10.11 34.14 7.82
N ILE A 110 -10.38 32.98 8.44
CA ILE A 110 -9.98 31.67 7.90
C ILE A 110 -10.73 31.38 6.60
N GLU A 111 -12.06 31.52 6.56
CA GLU A 111 -12.85 31.33 5.34
C GLU A 111 -12.41 32.32 4.24
N ARG A 112 -12.10 33.57 4.59
CA ARG A 112 -11.54 34.54 3.63
C ARG A 112 -10.16 34.15 3.11
N ALA A 113 -9.29 33.57 3.94
CA ALA A 113 -7.99 33.08 3.51
C ALA A 113 -8.12 31.90 2.52
N ILE A 114 -9.10 31.02 2.74
CA ILE A 114 -9.45 29.94 1.80
C ILE A 114 -9.89 30.52 0.45
N GLU A 115 -10.77 31.53 0.46
CA GLU A 115 -11.20 32.23 -0.76
C GLU A 115 -10.03 32.86 -1.52
N LEU A 116 -9.12 33.55 -0.81
CA LEU A 116 -7.96 34.21 -1.40
C LEU A 116 -6.95 33.22 -1.98
N ASN A 117 -6.83 32.02 -1.40
CA ASN A 117 -5.98 30.95 -1.94
C ASN A 117 -6.51 30.42 -3.29
N GLY A 118 -7.83 30.45 -3.50
CA GLY A 118 -8.47 30.15 -4.78
C GLY A 118 -8.51 28.67 -5.18
N VAL A 119 -7.91 27.77 -4.40
CA VAL A 119 -7.92 26.33 -4.67
C VAL A 119 -9.07 25.65 -3.94
N ALA A 120 -9.96 25.00 -4.70
CA ALA A 120 -11.06 24.19 -4.19
C ALA A 120 -11.85 24.87 -3.05
N VAL A 121 -12.15 26.16 -3.22
CA VAL A 121 -12.68 27.06 -2.18
C VAL A 121 -13.88 26.46 -1.45
N GLU A 122 -14.88 25.97 -2.19
CA GLU A 122 -16.08 25.38 -1.60
C GLU A 122 -15.75 24.16 -0.73
N MET A 123 -14.92 23.24 -1.24
CA MET A 123 -14.50 22.03 -0.52
C MET A 123 -13.76 22.37 0.78
N ASN A 124 -12.79 23.29 0.71
CA ASN A 124 -12.02 23.69 1.88
C ASN A 124 -12.88 24.44 2.91
N THR A 125 -13.84 25.27 2.47
CA THR A 125 -14.79 25.94 3.38
C THR A 125 -15.70 24.92 4.08
N GLN A 126 -16.21 23.91 3.36
CA GLN A 126 -17.01 22.84 3.98
C GLN A 126 -16.17 21.99 4.93
N ALA A 127 -14.93 21.64 4.57
CA ALA A 127 -14.01 20.91 5.43
C ALA A 127 -13.75 21.63 6.75
N PHE A 128 -13.54 22.96 6.70
CA PHE A 128 -13.35 23.78 7.89
C PHE A 128 -14.60 23.75 8.78
N ARG A 129 -15.80 23.83 8.19
CA ARG A 129 -17.07 23.78 8.93
C ARG A 129 -17.35 22.40 9.54
N ILE A 130 -17.04 21.32 8.82
CA ILE A 130 -17.11 19.95 9.34
C ILE A 130 -16.18 19.77 10.54
N GLY A 131 -14.94 20.25 10.46
CA GLY A 131 -14.02 20.26 11.60
C GLY A 131 -14.61 20.93 12.83
N ARG A 132 -15.28 22.08 12.64
CA ARG A 132 -15.97 22.75 13.73
C ARG A 132 -17.12 21.90 14.29
N GLN A 133 -17.91 21.28 13.42
CA GLN A 133 -19.04 20.45 13.84
C GLN A 133 -18.61 19.25 14.69
N ILE A 134 -17.47 18.62 14.39
CA ILE A 134 -16.91 17.51 15.18
C ILE A 134 -16.75 17.89 16.66
N VAL A 135 -16.36 19.14 16.94
CA VAL A 135 -16.15 19.62 18.32
C VAL A 135 -17.46 20.10 18.97
N ILE A 136 -18.40 20.64 18.19
CA ILE A 136 -19.70 21.12 18.70
C ILE A 136 -20.63 19.95 19.04
N GLU A 137 -20.61 18.90 18.22
CA GLU A 137 -21.57 17.79 18.26
C GLU A 137 -20.84 16.48 18.53
N PRO A 138 -20.68 16.07 19.80
CA PRO A 138 -20.21 14.73 20.15
C PRO A 138 -21.14 13.67 19.51
N GLY A 139 -20.58 12.75 18.73
CA GLY A 139 -21.36 11.78 17.96
C GLY A 139 -21.56 12.13 16.48
N PHE A 140 -21.10 13.31 16.02
CA PHE A 140 -21.28 13.73 14.62
C PHE A 140 -20.64 12.74 13.64
N ILE A 141 -19.42 12.27 13.91
CA ILE A 141 -18.71 11.34 13.03
C ILE A 141 -19.48 10.02 12.91
N GLU A 142 -19.96 9.50 14.04
CA GLU A 142 -20.76 8.29 14.14
C GLU A 142 -22.08 8.44 13.38
N SER A 143 -22.69 9.62 13.42
CA SER A 143 -23.94 9.92 12.70
C SER A 143 -23.80 9.89 11.18
N LEU A 144 -22.58 10.08 10.66
CA LEU A 144 -22.32 10.04 9.21
C LEU A 144 -22.35 8.60 8.65
N GLY A 145 -22.32 7.58 9.51
CA GLY A 145 -22.34 6.18 9.08
C GLY A 145 -21.16 5.79 8.18
N ILE A 146 -20.01 6.46 8.37
CA ILE A 146 -18.80 6.19 7.59
C ILE A 146 -18.21 4.86 8.06
N GLU A 147 -18.38 3.80 7.27
CA GLU A 147 -17.67 2.55 7.49
C GLU A 147 -16.17 2.75 7.24
N GLU A 148 -15.32 2.18 8.11
CA GLU A 148 -13.88 2.11 7.84
C GLU A 148 -13.68 1.35 6.52
N THR A 149 -13.27 2.07 5.47
CA THR A 149 -13.01 1.52 4.14
C THR A 149 -11.69 0.74 4.10
N GLY A 150 -11.45 -0.09 5.10
CA GLY A 150 -10.24 -0.88 5.30
C GLY A 150 -10.44 -2.35 5.01
N GLN A 151 -11.14 -2.72 3.92
CA GLN A 151 -11.09 -4.02 3.24
C GLN A 151 -12.26 -4.14 2.26
N THR A 152 -12.14 -3.60 1.06
CA THR A 152 -13.01 -4.08 -0.02
C THR A 152 -12.62 -5.54 -0.27
N ARG A 153 -13.37 -6.49 0.31
CA ARG A 153 -13.34 -7.92 -0.07
C ARG A 153 -13.67 -7.98 -1.56
N ARG A 154 -12.65 -7.86 -2.41
CA ARG A 154 -12.77 -8.13 -3.84
C ARG A 154 -13.19 -9.59 -3.95
N GLN A 155 -14.48 -9.82 -4.21
CA GLN A 155 -14.97 -11.13 -4.61
C GLN A 155 -14.45 -11.40 -6.02
N THR A 156 -13.25 -11.98 -6.12
CA THR A 156 -12.66 -12.36 -7.39
C THR A 156 -13.44 -13.55 -7.94
N LYS A 157 -14.12 -13.39 -9.09
CA LYS A 157 -14.71 -14.52 -9.82
C LYS A 157 -13.58 -15.41 -10.34
N VAL A 158 -13.38 -16.56 -9.71
CA VAL A 158 -12.40 -17.57 -10.14
C VAL A 158 -13.00 -18.36 -11.30
N SER A 159 -12.26 -18.53 -12.40
CA SER A 159 -12.72 -19.37 -13.51
C SER A 159 -12.80 -20.83 -13.06
N GLN A 160 -13.71 -21.62 -13.65
CA GLN A 160 -13.89 -23.03 -13.28
C GLN A 160 -12.57 -23.83 -13.38
N ALA A 161 -11.77 -23.56 -14.42
CA ALA A 161 -10.47 -24.20 -14.61
C ALA A 161 -9.46 -23.88 -13.47
N ILE A 162 -9.44 -22.63 -12.98
CA ILE A 162 -8.58 -22.27 -11.83
C ILE A 162 -9.15 -22.83 -10.53
N GLY A 163 -10.47 -22.85 -10.37
CA GLY A 163 -11.13 -23.47 -9.21
C GLY A 163 -10.76 -24.95 -9.04
N SER A 164 -10.78 -25.72 -10.13
CA SER A 164 -10.35 -27.13 -10.10
C SER A 164 -8.88 -27.31 -9.70
N LEU A 165 -7.98 -26.44 -10.17
CA LEU A 165 -6.56 -26.51 -9.81
C LEU A 165 -6.30 -26.12 -8.35
N ILE A 166 -7.10 -25.21 -7.78
CA ILE A 166 -7.00 -24.88 -6.35
C ILE A 166 -7.40 -26.09 -5.50
N GLN A 167 -8.36 -26.90 -5.96
CA GLN A 167 -8.77 -28.14 -5.28
C GLN A 167 -7.69 -29.24 -5.33
N GLU A 168 -6.71 -29.15 -6.23
CA GLU A 168 -5.57 -30.07 -6.25
C GLU A 168 -4.55 -29.79 -5.13
N VAL A 169 -4.60 -28.60 -4.50
CA VAL A 169 -3.77 -28.29 -3.34
C VAL A 169 -4.31 -29.04 -2.12
N PRO A 170 -3.50 -29.86 -1.43
CA PRO A 170 -3.98 -30.70 -0.34
C PRO A 170 -4.26 -29.88 0.93
N GLU A 171 -5.42 -30.11 1.55
CA GLU A 171 -5.85 -29.56 2.84
C GLU A 171 -5.41 -28.09 3.07
N PRO A 172 -5.80 -27.13 2.20
CA PRO A 172 -5.42 -25.74 2.39
C PRO A 172 -6.13 -25.16 3.62
N SER A 173 -5.43 -24.31 4.38
CA SER A 173 -6.07 -23.45 5.38
C SER A 173 -7.03 -22.47 4.69
N GLU A 174 -7.96 -21.88 5.46
CA GLU A 174 -8.85 -20.84 4.93
C GLU A 174 -8.07 -19.67 4.31
N GLU A 175 -6.98 -19.26 4.96
CA GLU A 175 -6.12 -18.18 4.46
C GLU A 175 -5.33 -18.59 3.22
N LEU A 176 -4.78 -19.81 3.17
CA LEU A 176 -4.12 -20.31 1.97
C LEU A 176 -5.09 -20.39 0.80
N GLU A 177 -6.28 -20.94 0.99
CA GLU A 177 -7.30 -21.03 -0.06
C GLU A 177 -7.68 -19.63 -0.58
N ARG A 178 -7.84 -18.66 0.33
CA ARG A 178 -8.10 -17.26 -0.03
C ARG A 178 -6.96 -16.66 -0.86
N LEU A 179 -5.71 -16.88 -0.47
CA LEU A 179 -4.54 -16.44 -1.22
C LEU A 179 -4.53 -17.05 -2.63
N LEU A 180 -4.72 -18.36 -2.74
CA LEU A 180 -4.71 -19.06 -4.02
C LEU A 180 -5.79 -18.53 -4.97
N LYS A 181 -7.01 -18.30 -4.49
CA LYS A 181 -8.12 -17.73 -5.28
C LYS A 181 -7.78 -16.36 -5.84
N ILE A 182 -7.20 -15.48 -5.02
CA ILE A 182 -6.84 -14.12 -5.44
C ILE A 182 -5.64 -14.17 -6.40
N ARG A 183 -4.55 -14.82 -5.99
CA ARG A 183 -3.27 -14.81 -6.71
C ARG A 183 -3.34 -15.55 -8.03
N ALA A 184 -4.00 -16.70 -8.10
CA ALA A 184 -4.13 -17.43 -9.35
C ALA A 184 -4.93 -16.63 -10.39
N SER A 185 -6.06 -16.02 -9.99
CA SER A 185 -6.83 -15.14 -10.89
C SER A 185 -6.01 -13.94 -11.37
N GLU A 186 -5.26 -13.30 -10.47
CA GLU A 186 -4.36 -12.20 -10.85
C GLU A 186 -3.27 -12.66 -11.83
N LEU A 187 -2.70 -13.86 -11.66
CA LEU A 187 -1.69 -14.41 -12.57
C LEU A 187 -2.25 -14.76 -13.96
N VAL A 188 -3.53 -15.16 -14.06
CA VAL A 188 -4.21 -15.33 -15.35
C VAL A 188 -4.32 -14.00 -16.08
N GLU A 189 -4.76 -12.96 -15.37
CA GLU A 189 -4.86 -11.61 -15.93
C GLU A 189 -3.49 -11.05 -16.30
N TYR A 190 -2.49 -11.27 -15.44
CA TYR A 190 -1.09 -10.87 -15.62
C TYR A 190 -0.52 -11.50 -16.88
N GLN A 191 -0.55 -12.83 -17.00
CA GLN A 191 0.03 -13.56 -18.13
C GLN A 191 -1.02 -14.45 -18.81
N ASN A 192 -1.30 -15.63 -18.25
CA ASN A 192 -2.26 -16.60 -18.76
C ASN A 192 -2.49 -17.76 -17.75
N GLU A 193 -3.41 -18.67 -18.07
CA GLU A 193 -3.70 -19.85 -17.25
C GLU A 193 -2.51 -20.78 -17.04
N LYS A 194 -1.62 -20.94 -18.04
CA LYS A 194 -0.41 -21.75 -17.90
C LYS A 194 0.52 -21.19 -16.82
N TYR A 195 0.58 -19.87 -16.69
CA TYR A 195 1.40 -19.20 -15.68
C TYR A 195 0.81 -19.37 -14.26
N ALA A 196 -0.51 -19.21 -14.13
CA ALA A 196 -1.21 -19.48 -12.86
C ALA A 196 -1.10 -20.96 -12.44
N LYS A 197 -1.18 -21.90 -13.39
CA LYS A 197 -0.97 -23.35 -13.16
C LYS A 197 0.39 -23.65 -12.54
N LYS A 198 1.46 -23.02 -13.04
CA LYS A 198 2.82 -23.19 -12.47
C LYS A 198 2.90 -22.75 -11.01
N TYR A 199 2.30 -21.60 -10.71
CA TYR A 199 2.20 -21.07 -9.35
C TYR A 199 1.45 -22.05 -8.42
N LEU A 200 0.27 -22.51 -8.82
CA LEU A 200 -0.54 -23.44 -8.03
C LEU A 200 0.17 -24.77 -7.79
N ALA A 201 0.82 -25.34 -8.82
CA ALA A 201 1.58 -26.57 -8.70
C ALA A 201 2.71 -26.44 -7.67
N LYS A 202 3.48 -25.36 -7.73
CA LYS A 202 4.58 -25.09 -6.80
C LYS A 202 4.10 -24.88 -5.36
N VAL A 203 2.98 -24.17 -5.16
CA VAL A 203 2.39 -24.03 -3.82
C VAL A 203 1.87 -25.38 -3.30
N GLY A 204 1.29 -26.21 -4.18
CA GLY A 204 0.83 -27.56 -3.84
C GLY A 204 1.98 -28.49 -3.42
N GLU A 205 3.13 -28.42 -4.08
CA GLU A 205 4.35 -29.15 -3.70
C GLU A 205 4.80 -28.79 -2.26
N VAL A 206 4.89 -27.49 -1.97
CA VAL A 206 5.26 -27.00 -0.62
C VAL A 206 4.22 -27.41 0.43
N ARG A 207 2.93 -27.26 0.13
CA ARG A 207 1.85 -27.65 1.07
C ARG A 207 1.88 -29.15 1.38
N LYS A 208 2.12 -29.99 0.35
CA LYS A 208 2.24 -31.44 0.54
C LYS A 208 3.43 -31.80 1.44
N ALA A 209 4.58 -31.17 1.25
CA ALA A 209 5.74 -31.38 2.10
C ALA A 209 5.50 -30.87 3.54
N GLU A 210 4.86 -29.71 3.69
CA GLU A 210 4.49 -29.14 4.98
C GLU A 210 3.56 -30.07 5.77
N LEU A 211 2.51 -30.60 5.14
CA LEU A 211 1.55 -31.52 5.79
C LEU A 211 2.18 -32.79 6.35
N ALA A 212 3.30 -33.26 5.76
CA ALA A 212 4.01 -34.43 6.27
C ALA A 212 4.71 -34.16 7.61
N VAL A 213 4.89 -32.89 7.99
CA VAL A 213 5.74 -32.44 9.10
C VAL A 213 4.96 -31.62 10.14
N SER A 214 3.96 -30.84 9.71
CA SER A 214 3.19 -29.94 10.55
C SER A 214 1.74 -29.85 10.09
N LYS A 215 0.82 -29.59 11.02
CA LYS A 215 -0.57 -29.22 10.71
C LYS A 215 -0.75 -27.71 10.44
N ASP A 216 0.28 -26.93 10.74
CA ASP A 216 0.35 -25.50 10.47
C ASP A 216 0.38 -25.24 8.94
N SER A 217 0.10 -24.02 8.53
CA SER A 217 0.07 -23.56 7.13
C SER A 217 0.98 -22.36 6.87
N ARG A 218 1.71 -21.87 7.87
CA ARG A 218 2.57 -20.69 7.73
C ARG A 218 3.59 -20.80 6.59
N LEU A 219 4.19 -21.97 6.36
CA LEU A 219 5.18 -22.14 5.28
C LEU A 219 4.54 -22.03 3.90
N SER A 220 3.44 -22.74 3.68
CA SER A 220 2.73 -22.68 2.39
C SER A 220 2.06 -21.33 2.14
N GLU A 221 1.56 -20.66 3.19
CA GLU A 221 1.02 -19.30 3.10
C GLU A 221 2.09 -18.26 2.76
N ALA A 222 3.24 -18.30 3.45
CA ALA A 222 4.39 -17.44 3.14
C ALA A 222 4.86 -17.68 1.70
N TYR A 223 5.05 -18.95 1.33
CA TYR A 223 5.48 -19.31 -0.02
C TYR A 223 4.50 -18.83 -1.10
N ALA A 224 3.20 -19.00 -0.90
CA ALA A 224 2.16 -18.51 -1.79
C ALA A 224 2.23 -16.98 -1.98
N ARG A 225 2.38 -16.20 -0.89
CA ARG A 225 2.49 -14.74 -0.96
C ARG A 225 3.72 -14.30 -1.76
N TYR A 226 4.87 -14.86 -1.42
CA TYR A 226 6.14 -14.36 -1.92
C TYR A 226 6.52 -14.91 -3.29
N LEU A 227 6.13 -16.15 -3.63
CA LEU A 227 6.23 -16.64 -5.00
C LEU A 227 5.39 -15.76 -5.94
N TYR A 228 4.15 -15.43 -5.56
CA TYR A 228 3.33 -14.52 -6.35
C TYR A 228 3.98 -13.14 -6.51
N LYS A 229 4.53 -12.57 -5.43
CA LYS A 229 5.23 -11.27 -5.45
C LYS A 229 6.37 -11.24 -6.48
N LEU A 230 7.14 -12.32 -6.56
CA LEU A 230 8.25 -12.44 -7.51
C LEU A 230 7.78 -12.72 -8.95
N MET A 231 6.72 -13.51 -9.12
CA MET A 231 6.15 -13.84 -10.44
C MET A 231 5.42 -12.65 -11.09
N ALA A 232 4.73 -11.84 -10.30
CA ALA A 232 3.89 -10.72 -10.76
C ALA A 232 4.61 -9.37 -10.63
N TYR A 233 5.86 -9.28 -11.11
CA TYR A 233 6.59 -8.02 -11.12
C TYR A 233 5.93 -6.99 -12.03
N LYS A 234 5.95 -5.71 -11.62
CA LYS A 234 5.31 -4.61 -12.37
C LYS A 234 6.15 -4.23 -13.58
N ASP A 235 5.91 -4.91 -14.69
CA ASP A 235 6.46 -4.56 -15.98
C ASP A 235 5.58 -3.62 -16.80
N GLU A 236 6.07 -3.20 -17.97
CA GLU A 236 5.38 -2.25 -18.83
C GLU A 236 4.00 -2.77 -19.27
N TYR A 237 3.88 -4.09 -19.51
CA TYR A 237 2.63 -4.72 -19.87
C TYR A 237 1.62 -4.73 -18.72
N GLU A 238 2.09 -5.01 -17.50
CA GLU A 238 1.27 -5.03 -16.29
C GLU A 238 0.87 -3.63 -15.86
N VAL A 239 1.79 -2.67 -15.90
CA VAL A 239 1.49 -1.24 -15.71
C VAL A 239 0.41 -0.81 -16.69
N ALA A 240 0.51 -1.21 -17.97
CA ALA A 240 -0.51 -0.90 -18.96
C ALA A 240 -1.86 -1.56 -18.66
N ARG A 241 -1.86 -2.80 -18.16
CA ARG A 241 -3.07 -3.50 -17.74
C ARG A 241 -3.77 -2.79 -16.58
N LEU A 242 -3.02 -2.42 -15.54
CA LEU A 242 -3.54 -1.80 -14.31
C LEU A 242 -4.12 -0.41 -14.57
N HIS A 243 -3.42 0.43 -15.33
CA HIS A 243 -3.89 1.76 -15.74
C HIS A 243 -5.11 1.73 -16.67
N ARG A 244 -5.41 0.55 -17.24
CA ARG A 244 -6.57 0.31 -18.09
C ARG A 244 -7.61 -0.61 -17.44
N SER A 245 -7.48 -0.88 -16.15
CA SER A 245 -8.48 -1.66 -15.41
C SER A 245 -9.78 -0.87 -15.27
N LYS A 246 -10.92 -1.57 -15.29
CA LYS A 246 -12.23 -0.93 -15.11
C LYS A 246 -12.29 -0.20 -13.77
N ASP A 247 -11.76 -0.85 -12.74
CA ASP A 247 -11.71 -0.35 -11.36
C ASP A 247 -10.89 0.94 -11.27
N PHE A 248 -9.74 1.04 -11.94
CA PHE A 248 -8.97 2.29 -11.99
C PHE A 248 -9.76 3.43 -12.65
N HIS A 249 -10.35 3.17 -13.82
CA HIS A 249 -11.16 4.19 -14.50
C HIS A 249 -12.43 4.54 -13.72
N GLN A 250 -13.02 3.60 -12.98
CA GLN A 250 -14.17 3.85 -12.13
C GLN A 250 -13.77 4.73 -10.95
N ALA A 251 -12.66 4.41 -10.26
CA ALA A 251 -12.12 5.24 -9.19
C ALA A 251 -11.83 6.67 -9.66
N ILE A 252 -11.28 6.85 -10.87
CA ILE A 252 -11.05 8.18 -11.45
C ILE A 252 -12.37 8.91 -11.73
N ARG A 253 -13.40 8.23 -12.25
CA ARG A 253 -14.73 8.83 -12.45
C ARG A 253 -15.40 9.19 -11.13
N ASP A 254 -15.32 8.31 -10.14
CA ASP A 254 -15.92 8.51 -8.82
C ASP A 254 -15.27 9.71 -8.11
N GLN A 255 -13.96 9.89 -8.26
CA GLN A 255 -13.18 10.95 -7.63
C GLN A 255 -13.23 12.30 -8.39
N PHE A 256 -13.11 12.29 -9.72
CA PHE A 256 -12.93 13.50 -10.53
C PHE A 256 -14.09 13.80 -11.49
N GLY A 257 -15.15 12.98 -11.45
CA GLY A 257 -16.34 13.09 -12.29
C GLY A 257 -16.20 12.46 -13.68
N ASP A 258 -17.33 12.27 -14.35
CA ASP A 258 -17.43 11.57 -15.64
C ASP A 258 -16.69 12.26 -16.81
N LYS A 259 -16.40 13.56 -16.68
CA LYS A 259 -15.70 14.35 -17.71
C LYS A 259 -14.18 14.40 -17.50
N SER A 260 -13.66 13.67 -16.52
CA SER A 260 -12.23 13.64 -16.20
C SER A 260 -11.37 13.15 -17.38
N LYS A 261 -10.19 13.75 -17.54
CA LYS A 261 -9.21 13.41 -18.59
C LYS A 261 -7.96 12.84 -17.96
N ILE A 262 -7.55 11.66 -18.40
CA ILE A 262 -6.33 11.00 -17.93
C ILE A 262 -5.16 11.43 -18.82
N THR A 263 -4.06 11.86 -18.20
CA THR A 263 -2.78 12.11 -18.87
C THR A 263 -1.70 11.27 -18.20
N TYR A 264 -1.14 10.32 -18.94
CA TYR A 264 -0.06 9.47 -18.47
C TYR A 264 1.26 10.23 -18.52
N LYS A 265 1.90 10.43 -17.36
CA LYS A 265 3.24 11.02 -17.26
C LYS A 265 4.28 9.91 -17.29
N LEU A 266 4.90 9.71 -18.43
CA LEU A 266 5.90 8.67 -18.64
C LEU A 266 7.31 9.25 -18.61
N HIS A 267 8.25 8.45 -18.14
CA HIS A 267 9.68 8.73 -18.20
C HIS A 267 10.41 7.52 -18.80
N PRO A 268 10.32 7.29 -20.12
CA PRO A 268 10.84 6.07 -20.72
C PRO A 268 12.37 6.00 -20.61
N PRO A 269 12.95 4.89 -20.11
CA PRO A 269 14.41 4.76 -19.96
C PRO A 269 15.18 4.91 -21.28
N ALA A 270 14.60 4.46 -22.40
CA ALA A 270 15.17 4.62 -23.73
C ALA A 270 15.34 6.11 -24.11
N MET A 271 14.52 7.00 -23.55
CA MET A 271 14.56 8.44 -23.82
C MET A 271 15.58 9.18 -22.94
N ARG A 272 15.81 8.71 -21.70
CA ARG A 272 16.96 9.17 -20.89
C ARG A 272 18.28 8.92 -21.62
N ARG A 273 18.41 7.75 -22.27
CA ARG A 273 19.60 7.40 -23.08
C ARG A 273 19.80 8.33 -24.29
N LEU A 274 18.75 9.05 -24.69
CA LEU A 274 18.77 10.04 -25.76
C LEU A 274 18.85 11.49 -25.24
N GLY A 275 19.08 11.70 -23.94
CA GLY A 275 19.27 13.03 -23.34
C GLY A 275 17.98 13.81 -23.03
N LEU A 276 16.81 13.16 -23.05
CA LEU A 276 15.53 13.78 -22.70
C LEU A 276 15.14 13.44 -21.26
N ASP A 277 15.52 14.32 -20.33
CA ASP A 277 15.30 14.14 -18.89
C ASP A 277 13.90 14.56 -18.41
N GLN A 278 13.04 15.07 -19.31
CA GLN A 278 11.70 15.55 -18.93
C GLN A 278 10.61 14.47 -19.08
N LYS A 279 9.67 14.44 -18.13
CA LYS A 279 8.49 13.57 -18.19
C LYS A 279 7.56 13.99 -19.32
N ILE A 280 7.16 13.04 -20.17
CA ILE A 280 6.23 13.29 -21.27
C ILE A 280 4.81 12.99 -20.82
N GLY A 281 3.88 13.90 -21.10
CA GLY A 281 2.45 13.68 -20.91
C GLY A 281 1.82 13.11 -22.17
N LEU A 282 1.26 11.91 -22.09
CA LEU A 282 0.45 11.31 -23.14
C LEU A 282 -1.02 11.29 -22.69
N GLY A 283 -1.88 12.05 -23.37
CA GLY A 283 -3.33 11.99 -23.17
C GLY A 283 -3.95 10.82 -23.94
N ARG A 284 -4.81 11.12 -24.91
CA ARG A 284 -5.50 10.12 -25.77
C ARG A 284 -4.56 9.14 -26.48
N SER A 285 -3.39 9.60 -26.91
CA SER A 285 -2.37 8.74 -27.53
C SER A 285 -1.79 7.73 -26.53
N GLY A 286 -1.72 8.09 -25.25
CA GLY A 286 -1.29 7.21 -24.16
C GLY A 286 -2.30 6.10 -23.88
N ASP A 287 -3.60 6.42 -23.87
CA ASP A 287 -4.67 5.41 -23.74
C ASP A 287 -4.58 4.35 -24.85
N PHE A 288 -4.34 4.79 -26.09
CA PHE A 288 -4.16 3.88 -27.22
C PHE A 288 -2.88 3.04 -27.08
N ALA A 289 -1.74 3.66 -26.74
CA ALA A 289 -0.49 2.93 -26.51
C ALA A 289 -0.64 1.86 -25.41
N PHE A 290 -1.28 2.20 -24.29
CA PHE A 290 -1.57 1.28 -23.20
C PHE A 290 -2.58 0.19 -23.62
N ALA A 291 -3.48 0.47 -24.58
CA ALA A 291 -4.38 -0.53 -25.19
C ALA A 291 -3.61 -1.67 -25.83
N VAL A 292 -2.60 -1.27 -26.61
CA VAL A 292 -1.79 -2.14 -27.43
C VAL A 292 -0.82 -2.89 -26.53
N LEU A 293 -0.10 -2.18 -25.65
CA LEU A 293 0.83 -2.78 -24.69
C LEU A 293 0.16 -3.84 -23.82
N ARG A 294 -1.01 -3.59 -23.24
CA ARG A 294 -1.73 -4.59 -22.45
C ARG A 294 -1.98 -5.90 -23.22
N ARG A 295 -2.26 -5.82 -24.53
CA ARG A 295 -2.52 -7.00 -25.38
C ARG A 295 -1.24 -7.73 -25.78
N MET A 296 -0.11 -7.04 -25.74
CA MET A 296 1.22 -7.59 -26.06
C MET A 296 1.87 -8.34 -24.89
N LYS A 297 1.15 -8.59 -23.78
CA LYS A 297 1.67 -9.37 -22.64
C LYS A 297 2.21 -10.76 -23.01
N PHE A 298 1.78 -11.34 -24.13
CA PHE A 298 2.32 -12.61 -24.63
C PHE A 298 3.80 -12.52 -25.06
N LEU A 299 4.31 -11.32 -25.35
CA LEU A 299 5.73 -11.10 -25.66
C LEU A 299 6.61 -11.20 -24.42
N ARG A 300 6.06 -11.05 -23.21
CA ARG A 300 6.80 -11.10 -21.94
C ARG A 300 7.69 -12.34 -21.88
N GLY A 301 8.99 -12.13 -21.67
CA GLY A 301 9.97 -13.21 -21.54
C GLY A 301 10.32 -13.93 -22.84
N THR A 302 9.81 -13.48 -23.99
CA THR A 302 10.21 -13.99 -25.31
C THR A 302 11.40 -13.20 -25.87
N PRO A 303 12.13 -13.70 -26.88
CA PRO A 303 13.17 -12.92 -27.56
C PRO A 303 12.66 -11.62 -28.21
N LEU A 304 11.36 -11.51 -28.46
CA LEU A 304 10.69 -10.33 -29.01
C LEU A 304 10.28 -9.32 -27.92
N ASP A 305 10.61 -9.58 -26.65
CA ASP A 305 10.38 -8.68 -25.52
C ASP A 305 11.39 -7.52 -25.54
N VAL A 306 11.00 -6.41 -26.16
CA VAL A 306 11.84 -5.21 -26.25
C VAL A 306 12.16 -4.58 -24.89
N PHE A 307 11.34 -4.84 -23.86
CA PHE A 307 11.57 -4.35 -22.50
C PHE A 307 12.35 -5.35 -21.65
N GLY A 308 12.22 -6.64 -21.98
CA GLY A 308 12.72 -7.76 -21.19
C GLY A 308 14.22 -8.04 -21.26
N ASN A 309 15.00 -7.38 -22.13
CA ASN A 309 16.45 -7.63 -22.26
C ASN A 309 17.32 -6.70 -21.37
N THR A 310 16.72 -5.95 -20.45
CA THR A 310 17.47 -5.14 -19.48
C THR A 310 18.06 -5.99 -18.34
N ALA A 311 19.14 -5.53 -17.70
CA ALA A 311 19.75 -6.22 -16.56
C ALA A 311 18.74 -6.43 -15.42
N HIS A 312 17.95 -5.40 -15.09
CA HIS A 312 16.90 -5.49 -14.08
C HIS A 312 15.86 -6.58 -14.40
N ARG A 313 15.39 -6.69 -15.64
CA ARG A 313 14.41 -7.73 -16.03
C ARG A 313 14.99 -9.13 -15.99
N LYS A 314 16.29 -9.29 -16.27
CA LYS A 314 16.99 -10.57 -16.10
C LYS A 314 17.05 -10.97 -14.63
N ILE A 315 17.40 -10.04 -13.74
CA ILE A 315 17.39 -10.26 -12.29
C ILE A 315 15.98 -10.62 -11.80
N GLU A 316 14.95 -9.87 -12.18
CA GLU A 316 13.56 -10.14 -11.76
C GLU A 316 13.07 -11.54 -12.17
N ARG A 317 13.42 -12.01 -13.37
CA ARG A 317 13.10 -13.38 -13.80
C ARG A 317 13.93 -14.42 -13.06
N GLY A 318 15.22 -14.16 -12.88
CA GLY A 318 16.12 -15.06 -12.14
C GLY A 318 15.70 -15.26 -10.69
N LEU A 319 15.19 -14.21 -10.02
CA LEU A 319 14.71 -14.29 -8.63
C LEU A 319 13.60 -15.33 -8.41
N VAL A 320 12.74 -15.55 -9.41
CA VAL A 320 11.68 -16.56 -9.32
C VAL A 320 12.27 -17.97 -9.26
N ASP A 321 13.33 -18.21 -10.02
CA ASP A 321 14.03 -19.49 -10.06
C ASP A 321 14.93 -19.65 -8.82
N GLU A 322 15.71 -18.60 -8.46
CA GLU A 322 16.54 -18.57 -7.24
C GLU A 322 15.71 -18.85 -5.97
N TYR A 323 14.51 -18.26 -5.86
CA TYR A 323 13.63 -18.48 -4.72
C TYR A 323 13.02 -19.90 -4.71
N GLN A 324 12.63 -20.43 -5.86
CA GLN A 324 12.16 -21.82 -5.95
C GLN A 324 13.26 -22.80 -5.56
N GLU A 325 14.48 -22.61 -6.05
CA GLU A 325 15.63 -23.45 -5.69
C GLU A 325 15.97 -23.36 -4.20
N LEU A 326 15.87 -22.16 -3.61
CA LEU A 326 16.04 -21.98 -2.17
C LEU A 326 15.03 -22.82 -1.39
N ILE A 327 13.75 -22.73 -1.74
CA ILE A 327 12.69 -23.45 -1.03
C ILE A 327 12.78 -24.96 -1.29
N ASP A 328 13.08 -25.39 -2.52
CA ASP A 328 13.29 -26.79 -2.85
C ASP A 328 14.41 -27.40 -1.98
N ARG A 329 15.49 -26.66 -1.70
CA ARG A 329 16.55 -27.10 -0.76
C ARG A 329 16.06 -27.19 0.69
N VAL A 330 15.31 -26.19 1.14
CA VAL A 330 14.75 -26.15 2.50
C VAL A 330 13.80 -27.32 2.74
N LEU A 331 13.07 -27.75 1.71
CA LEU A 331 12.14 -28.88 1.80
C LEU A 331 12.83 -30.24 2.00
N ILE A 332 14.10 -30.39 1.60
CA ILE A 332 14.84 -31.67 1.73
C ILE A 332 14.98 -32.09 3.20
N ASP A 333 15.31 -31.13 4.07
CA ASP A 333 15.53 -31.36 5.50
C ASP A 333 14.38 -30.82 6.36
N LEU A 334 13.17 -30.71 5.78
CA LEU A 334 12.01 -30.20 6.49
C LEU A 334 11.59 -31.19 7.59
N SER A 335 11.55 -30.69 8.82
CA SER A 335 11.22 -31.44 10.03
C SER A 335 10.55 -30.48 11.03
N PRO A 336 9.92 -30.99 12.11
CA PRO A 336 9.30 -30.11 13.10
C PRO A 336 10.31 -29.15 13.74
N ALA A 337 11.60 -29.55 13.83
CA ALA A 337 12.67 -28.72 14.37
C ALA A 337 13.15 -27.63 13.40
N THR A 338 13.09 -27.89 12.08
CA THR A 338 13.53 -26.96 11.03
C THR A 338 12.40 -26.11 10.46
N TYR A 339 11.15 -26.35 10.86
CA TYR A 339 9.95 -25.69 10.35
C TYR A 339 10.00 -24.15 10.50
N GLY A 340 10.37 -23.65 11.67
CA GLY A 340 10.44 -22.20 11.90
C GLY A 340 11.43 -21.50 10.96
N ARG A 341 12.59 -22.13 10.74
CA ARG A 341 13.61 -21.66 9.79
C ARG A 341 13.11 -21.70 8.35
N ALA A 342 12.33 -22.71 7.99
CA ALA A 342 11.74 -22.82 6.66
C ALA A 342 10.74 -21.69 6.40
N VAL A 343 9.91 -21.35 7.39
CA VAL A 343 8.97 -20.21 7.29
C VAL A 343 9.76 -18.91 7.12
N GLU A 344 10.78 -18.67 7.93
CA GLU A 344 11.63 -17.46 7.82
C GLU A 344 12.25 -17.30 6.41
N LEU A 345 12.77 -18.39 5.83
CA LEU A 345 13.30 -18.40 4.48
C LEU A 345 12.22 -18.15 3.41
N ALA A 346 11.00 -18.66 3.61
CA ALA A 346 9.87 -18.40 2.73
C ALA A 346 9.38 -16.94 2.81
N GLU A 347 9.55 -16.28 3.95
CA GLU A 347 9.21 -14.87 4.13
C GLU A 347 10.28 -13.92 3.58
N LEU A 348 11.50 -14.41 3.37
CA LEU A 348 12.65 -13.61 3.02
C LEU A 348 12.52 -12.74 1.75
N PRO A 349 11.83 -13.14 0.66
CA PRO A 349 11.62 -12.25 -0.48
C PRO A 349 10.88 -10.96 -0.13
N ASP A 350 10.37 -10.84 1.09
CA ASP A 350 9.81 -9.61 1.56
C ASP A 350 10.78 -8.44 1.54
N VAL A 351 12.07 -8.70 1.84
CA VAL A 351 13.12 -7.67 1.84
C VAL A 351 13.35 -7.07 0.45
N ILE A 352 12.97 -7.79 -0.62
CA ILE A 352 13.07 -7.33 -2.01
C ILE A 352 11.93 -6.34 -2.30
N ARG A 353 12.16 -5.09 -1.91
CA ARG A 353 11.25 -3.94 -2.13
C ARG A 353 12.02 -2.76 -2.73
N GLY A 354 11.31 -1.70 -3.15
CA GLY A 354 11.89 -0.50 -3.74
C GLY A 354 12.01 -0.52 -5.27
N TYR A 355 12.64 0.53 -5.83
CA TYR A 355 12.77 0.77 -7.27
C TYR A 355 14.24 0.92 -7.69
N GLU A 356 14.56 0.54 -8.93
CA GLU A 356 15.89 0.69 -9.55
C GLU A 356 17.02 0.16 -8.63
N GLY A 357 18.06 0.94 -8.35
CA GLY A 357 19.23 0.51 -7.57
C GLY A 357 18.93 0.11 -6.12
N VAL A 358 17.84 0.62 -5.52
CA VAL A 358 17.41 0.18 -4.18
C VAL A 358 16.97 -1.28 -4.21
N LYS A 359 16.29 -1.68 -5.29
CA LYS A 359 15.85 -3.06 -5.47
C LYS A 359 17.04 -4.00 -5.66
N GLU A 360 18.07 -3.56 -6.40
CA GLU A 360 19.30 -4.36 -6.60
C GLU A 360 20.06 -4.60 -5.29
N ALA A 361 20.22 -3.56 -4.46
CA ALA A 361 20.83 -3.70 -3.14
C ALA A 361 20.02 -4.67 -2.24
N ASN A 362 18.69 -4.58 -2.29
CA ASN A 362 17.82 -5.48 -1.53
C ASN A 362 17.83 -6.93 -2.04
N VAL A 363 18.09 -7.15 -3.33
CA VAL A 363 18.33 -8.50 -3.87
C VAL A 363 19.62 -9.09 -3.31
N GLU A 364 20.68 -8.29 -3.21
CA GLU A 364 21.92 -8.78 -2.61
C GLU A 364 21.74 -9.06 -1.11
N LYS A 365 21.00 -8.20 -0.40
CA LYS A 365 20.60 -8.44 0.99
C LYS A 365 19.80 -9.73 1.16
N PHE A 366 18.84 -10.00 0.26
CA PHE A 366 18.10 -11.26 0.23
C PHE A 366 19.05 -12.46 0.11
N ARG A 367 20.00 -12.42 -0.84
CA ARG A 367 20.97 -13.52 -1.04
C ARG A 367 21.89 -13.71 0.15
N GLN A 368 22.30 -12.63 0.81
CA GLN A 368 23.13 -12.69 2.00
C GLN A 368 22.38 -13.33 3.17
N LEU A 369 21.19 -12.83 3.49
CA LEU A 369 20.36 -13.37 4.58
C LEU A 369 19.99 -14.84 4.33
N ALA A 370 19.71 -15.21 3.07
CA ALA A 370 19.41 -16.60 2.71
C ALA A 370 20.58 -17.53 3.05
N LYS A 371 21.84 -17.10 2.79
CA LYS A 371 23.04 -17.87 3.16
C LYS A 371 23.21 -17.95 4.67
N GLU A 372 23.04 -16.84 5.38
CA GLU A 372 23.18 -16.78 6.84
C GLU A 372 22.18 -17.71 7.56
N ILE A 373 20.93 -17.75 7.09
CA ILE A 373 19.90 -18.63 7.66
C ILE A 373 20.13 -20.10 7.30
N LEU A 374 20.64 -20.40 6.09
CA LEU A 374 20.95 -21.77 5.69
C LEU A 374 22.12 -22.38 6.47
N GLY A 375 23.10 -21.55 6.86
CA GLY A 375 24.32 -21.96 7.55
C GLY A 375 25.52 -22.07 6.61
#